data_AF-A0A8T4WQF3-F1
#
_entry.id   AF-A0A8T4WQF3-F1
#
_cell.length_a   1.000
_cell.length_b   1.000
_cell.length_c   1.000
_cell.angle_alpha   90.00
_cell.angle_beta   90.00
_cell.angle_gamma   90.00
#
_symmetry.space_group_name_H-M   'P 1'
#
loop_
_entity.id
_entity.type
_entity.pdbx_description
1 polymer ?
#
loop_
_entity_poly.entity_id
_entity_poly.type
_entity_poly.pdbx_seq_one_letter_code
_entity_poly.pdbx_strand_id
1 'polypeptide(L)'
;PHYVYPGSPNTFLTIGRWLSEGGKVFSKDHRHFLTEREISMTIARLMSTGYAKNFKEKLMLRKLKKAMIKGERKLLELLQKLDKKNEQTIIISPPFQLFSMMMIMEKEDIHLDLGESNSVVFTGGGWKIFEDKKVPLDEFAGRVEKTLGIPRSSYVDVYGMSEMNGLAVSCKAGYKHLHPWIHPMVLDDNEGNLGFGTFGRFAFLDPVAHSYPGYIMTGDRVKLLKRCPVCEKTGFVLEPDISRMAGAEAKGCANLMRGMMAEELRKIEGD
;
A
#
# COMPACT_ATOMS: atom_id res chain seq x y z
N PRO A 1 18.68 -6.94 9.47
CA PRO A 1 17.74 -6.62 8.37
C PRO A 1 17.95 -5.20 7.81
N HIS A 2 17.70 -5.01 6.52
CA HIS A 2 17.62 -3.72 5.84
C HIS A 2 16.16 -3.28 5.70
N TYR A 3 15.85 -2.07 6.13
CA TYR A 3 14.57 -1.42 5.94
C TYR A 3 14.53 -0.69 4.60
N VAL A 4 13.61 -1.06 3.72
CA VAL A 4 13.49 -0.48 2.38
C VAL A 4 12.11 0.14 2.22
N TYR A 5 12.07 1.47 2.10
CA TYR A 5 10.85 2.22 1.83
C TYR A 5 11.07 3.15 0.62
N PRO A 6 10.31 3.01 -0.48
CA PRO A 6 10.52 3.79 -1.69
C PRO A 6 10.11 5.26 -1.57
N GLY A 7 9.38 5.62 -0.52
CA GLY A 7 8.94 6.99 -0.29
C GLY A 7 10.02 7.90 0.28
N SER A 8 9.66 9.17 0.42
CA SER A 8 10.54 10.17 1.03
C SER A 8 10.32 10.25 2.54
N PRO A 9 11.40 10.33 3.33
CA PRO A 9 11.28 10.67 4.74
C PRO A 9 10.83 12.11 4.99
N ASN A 10 11.02 12.98 4.00
CA ASN A 10 10.62 14.38 4.04
C ASN A 10 9.23 14.53 3.40
N THR A 11 8.18 14.17 4.16
CA THR A 11 6.80 14.21 3.68
C THR A 11 5.83 14.72 4.72
N PHE A 12 4.76 15.38 4.27
CA PHE A 12 3.62 15.79 5.11
C PHE A 12 2.53 14.71 5.18
N LEU A 13 2.65 13.63 4.39
CA LEU A 13 1.70 12.54 4.41
C LEU A 13 1.90 11.68 5.67
N THR A 14 0.85 11.50 6.46
CA THR A 14 0.88 10.79 7.76
C THR A 14 1.53 9.42 7.66
N ILE A 15 1.08 8.57 6.71
CA ILE A 15 1.64 7.23 6.52
C ILE A 15 3.13 7.29 6.18
N GLY A 16 3.52 8.22 5.29
CA GLY A 16 4.93 8.39 4.94
C GLY A 16 5.78 8.80 6.15
N ARG A 17 5.27 9.66 7.03
CA ARG A 17 5.93 10.00 8.29
C ARG A 17 6.07 8.79 9.20
N TRP A 18 5.01 8.02 9.42
CA TRP A 18 5.06 6.81 10.26
C TRP A 18 6.11 5.81 9.76
N LEU A 19 6.15 5.54 8.46
CA LEU A 19 7.15 4.66 7.85
C LEU A 19 8.57 5.23 7.99
N SER A 20 8.71 6.54 8.00
CA SER A 20 10.02 7.18 8.11
C SER A 20 10.55 7.19 9.55
N GLU A 21 9.65 7.41 10.52
CA GLU A 21 9.96 7.27 11.94
C GLU A 21 10.25 5.81 12.30
N GLY A 22 9.45 4.85 11.83
CA GLY A 22 9.72 3.42 12.02
C GLY A 22 11.06 2.99 11.43
N GLY A 23 11.45 3.56 10.29
CA GLY A 23 12.77 3.36 9.70
C GLY A 23 13.93 3.81 10.59
N LYS A 24 13.75 4.80 11.49
CA LYS A 24 14.82 5.29 12.39
C LYS A 24 15.24 4.28 13.45
N VAL A 25 14.49 3.20 13.64
CA VAL A 25 14.89 2.07 14.50
C VAL A 25 16.13 1.35 13.92
N PHE A 26 16.34 1.42 12.61
CA PHE A 26 17.47 0.82 11.91
C PHE A 26 18.64 1.80 11.79
N SER A 27 19.87 1.28 11.73
CA SER A 27 21.06 2.08 11.47
C SER A 27 21.00 2.74 10.09
N LYS A 28 21.76 3.83 9.89
CA LYS A 28 21.72 4.62 8.64
C LYS A 28 22.05 3.81 7.40
N ASP A 29 22.98 2.86 7.52
CA ASP A 29 23.41 1.92 6.48
C ASP A 29 22.38 0.79 6.23
N HIS A 30 21.48 0.56 7.18
CA HIS A 30 20.40 -0.43 7.09
C HIS A 30 19.05 0.20 6.78
N ARG A 31 19.00 1.49 6.43
CA ARG A 31 17.76 2.21 6.15
C ARG A 31 17.83 2.89 4.79
N HIS A 32 17.01 2.41 3.87
CA HIS A 32 17.02 2.85 2.47
C HIS A 32 15.73 3.58 2.11
N PHE A 33 15.88 4.86 1.77
CA PHE A 33 14.84 5.67 1.14
C PHE A 33 15.26 6.02 -0.29
N LEU A 34 14.37 5.86 -1.27
CA LEU A 34 14.74 6.08 -2.68
C LEU A 34 14.81 7.56 -3.08
N THR A 35 14.24 8.43 -2.26
CA THR A 35 14.24 9.87 -2.47
C THR A 35 14.25 10.59 -1.13
N GLU A 36 15.05 11.66 -1.02
CA GLU A 36 14.98 12.58 0.12
C GLU A 36 14.22 13.87 -0.22
N ARG A 37 13.68 13.96 -1.45
CA ARG A 37 12.94 15.14 -1.90
C ARG A 37 11.71 15.36 -1.04
N GLU A 38 11.50 16.60 -0.66
CA GLU A 38 10.30 17.02 0.04
C GLU A 38 9.06 16.82 -0.84
N ILE A 39 8.06 16.12 -0.31
CA ILE A 39 6.76 15.98 -0.96
C ILE A 39 5.88 17.17 -0.52
N SER A 40 6.01 18.29 -1.24
CA SER A 40 5.17 19.48 -1.01
C SER A 40 3.70 19.20 -1.35
N MET A 41 2.78 20.03 -0.86
CA MET A 41 1.34 19.91 -1.17
C MET A 41 1.03 19.97 -2.67
N THR A 42 1.78 20.76 -3.43
CA THR A 42 1.67 20.81 -4.89
C THR A 42 2.06 19.48 -5.52
N ILE A 43 3.18 18.88 -5.06
CA ILE A 43 3.62 17.57 -5.54
C ILE A 43 2.60 16.50 -5.14
N ALA A 44 2.14 16.49 -3.89
CA ALA A 44 1.11 15.57 -3.42
C ALA A 44 -0.17 15.67 -4.27
N ARG A 45 -0.67 16.88 -4.54
CA ARG A 45 -1.84 17.09 -5.41
C ARG A 45 -1.58 16.59 -6.83
N LEU A 46 -0.43 16.92 -7.42
CA LEU A 46 -0.07 16.44 -8.76
C LEU A 46 0.02 14.91 -8.82
N MET A 47 0.50 14.26 -7.76
CA MET A 47 0.51 12.81 -7.64
C MET A 47 -0.90 12.23 -7.42
N SER A 48 -1.77 12.92 -6.70
CA SER A 48 -3.15 12.47 -6.45
C SER A 48 -4.10 12.70 -7.64
N THR A 49 -3.88 13.74 -8.45
CA THR A 49 -4.83 14.10 -9.52
C THR A 49 -4.28 13.85 -10.93
N GLY A 50 -2.95 13.79 -11.09
CA GLY A 50 -2.31 13.80 -12.41
C GLY A 50 -2.56 15.08 -13.23
N TYR A 51 -3.27 16.06 -12.66
CA TYR A 51 -3.73 17.25 -13.36
C TYR A 51 -2.88 18.48 -13.03
N ALA A 52 -2.27 19.05 -14.07
CA ALA A 52 -1.47 20.27 -14.01
C ALA A 52 -2.28 21.48 -14.50
N LYS A 53 -2.35 22.52 -13.66
CA LYS A 53 -3.11 23.76 -13.89
C LYS A 53 -2.41 24.74 -14.84
N ASN A 54 -1.07 24.70 -14.89
CA ASN A 54 -0.26 25.65 -15.66
C ASN A 54 0.99 24.98 -16.26
N PHE A 55 1.73 25.71 -17.09
CA PHE A 55 2.92 25.19 -17.77
C PHE A 55 4.01 24.74 -16.79
N LYS A 56 4.20 25.46 -15.67
CA LYS A 56 5.17 25.10 -14.61
C LYS A 56 4.83 23.75 -13.98
N GLU A 57 3.55 23.51 -13.68
CA GLU A 57 3.07 22.24 -13.16
C GLU A 57 3.15 21.11 -14.19
N LYS A 58 2.92 21.38 -15.49
CA LYS A 58 3.12 20.38 -16.56
C LYS A 58 4.58 19.92 -16.62
N LEU A 59 5.53 20.86 -16.52
CA LEU A 59 6.95 20.54 -16.46
C LEU A 59 7.29 19.75 -15.19
N MET A 60 6.73 20.15 -14.04
CA MET A 60 6.92 19.44 -12.76
C MET A 60 6.39 18.01 -12.84
N LEU A 61 5.20 17.80 -13.39
CA LEU A 61 4.59 16.48 -13.59
C LEU A 61 5.46 15.58 -14.46
N ARG A 62 5.99 16.10 -15.59
CA ARG A 62 6.94 15.36 -16.44
C ARG A 62 8.21 14.96 -15.68
N LYS A 63 8.78 15.87 -14.87
CA LYS A 63 9.95 15.57 -14.03
C LYS A 63 9.63 14.53 -12.95
N LEU A 64 8.44 14.59 -12.34
CA LEU A 64 7.97 13.60 -11.36
C LEU A 64 7.85 12.21 -11.99
N LYS A 65 7.18 12.08 -13.14
CA LYS A 65 7.08 10.81 -13.87
C LYS A 65 8.45 10.18 -14.13
N LYS A 66 9.39 10.96 -14.67
CA LYS A 66 10.78 10.48 -14.91
C LYS A 66 11.50 10.07 -13.61
N ALA A 67 11.31 10.85 -12.54
CA ALA A 67 11.92 10.54 -11.25
C ALA A 67 11.36 9.24 -10.64
N MET A 68 10.06 8.98 -10.81
CA MET A 68 9.40 7.77 -10.32
C MET A 68 9.90 6.51 -11.05
N ILE A 69 10.00 6.55 -12.39
CA ILE A 69 10.59 5.45 -13.19
C ILE A 69 12.04 5.19 -12.77
N LYS A 70 12.85 6.26 -12.60
CA LYS A 70 14.23 6.11 -12.13
C LYS A 70 14.29 5.57 -10.70
N GLY A 71 13.35 5.95 -9.84
CA GLY A 71 13.24 5.45 -8.48
C GLY A 71 12.95 3.95 -8.44
N GLU A 72 12.04 3.48 -9.29
CA GLU A 72 11.72 2.05 -9.42
C GLU A 72 12.91 1.21 -9.87
N ARG A 73 13.68 1.66 -10.89
CA ARG A 73 14.92 0.96 -11.27
C ARG A 73 15.95 0.93 -10.15
N LYS A 74 16.13 2.05 -9.42
CA LYS A 74 17.02 2.10 -8.25
C LYS A 74 16.58 1.15 -7.12
N LEU A 75 15.27 0.98 -6.92
CA LEU A 75 14.75 0.02 -5.95
C LEU A 75 15.16 -1.40 -6.34
N LEU A 76 14.95 -1.76 -7.60
CA LEU A 76 15.30 -3.08 -8.12
C LEU A 76 16.81 -3.34 -7.98
N GLU A 77 17.65 -2.38 -8.38
CA GLU A 77 19.12 -2.47 -8.22
C GLU A 77 19.54 -2.65 -6.76
N LEU A 78 18.88 -1.95 -5.82
CA LEU A 78 19.13 -2.11 -4.39
C LEU A 78 18.75 -3.51 -3.92
N LEU A 79 17.56 -4.00 -4.28
CA LEU A 79 17.10 -5.33 -3.89
C LEU A 79 18.01 -6.43 -4.46
N GLN A 80 18.43 -6.32 -5.73
CA GLN A 80 19.44 -7.21 -6.33
C GLN A 80 20.76 -7.22 -5.56
N LYS A 81 21.20 -6.07 -5.04
CA LYS A 81 22.43 -5.99 -4.25
C LYS A 81 22.27 -6.66 -2.87
N LEU A 82 21.12 -6.49 -2.23
CA LEU A 82 20.83 -7.11 -0.93
C LEU A 82 20.67 -8.63 -1.06
N ASP A 83 19.99 -9.06 -2.11
CA ASP A 83 19.80 -10.46 -2.48
C ASP A 83 21.15 -11.18 -2.70
N LYS A 84 22.03 -10.60 -3.53
CA LYS A 84 23.39 -11.13 -3.77
C LYS A 84 24.25 -11.25 -2.51
N LYS A 85 23.93 -10.48 -1.47
CA LYS A 85 24.63 -10.52 -0.18
C LYS A 85 23.94 -11.41 0.84
N ASN A 86 22.81 -12.01 0.49
CA ASN A 86 21.92 -12.76 1.37
C ASN A 86 21.51 -11.97 2.62
N GLU A 87 21.22 -10.68 2.44
CA GLU A 87 20.87 -9.77 3.53
C GLU A 87 19.36 -9.67 3.72
N GLN A 88 18.89 -9.98 4.94
CA GLN A 88 17.46 -9.92 5.27
C GLN A 88 16.90 -8.53 4.97
N THR A 89 15.78 -8.46 4.26
CA THR A 89 15.17 -7.19 3.84
C THR A 89 13.71 -7.09 4.28
N ILE A 90 13.35 -5.93 4.84
CA ILE A 90 11.97 -5.53 5.14
C ILE A 90 11.56 -4.52 4.07
N ILE A 91 10.78 -4.97 3.09
CA ILE A 91 10.30 -4.15 1.99
C ILE A 91 8.94 -3.58 2.36
N ILE A 92 8.79 -2.26 2.40
CA ILE A 92 7.50 -1.61 2.58
C ILE A 92 7.20 -0.79 1.35
N SER A 93 6.20 -1.16 0.56
CA SER A 93 5.89 -0.48 -0.69
C SER A 93 4.39 -0.40 -0.92
N PRO A 94 3.87 0.67 -1.54
CA PRO A 94 2.53 0.62 -2.09
C PRO A 94 2.39 -0.56 -3.07
N PRO A 95 1.24 -1.27 -3.09
CA PRO A 95 1.10 -2.49 -3.87
C PRO A 95 1.24 -2.24 -5.38
N PHE A 96 0.78 -1.10 -5.88
CA PHE A 96 0.96 -0.73 -7.28
C PHE A 96 2.46 -0.63 -7.62
N GLN A 97 3.26 0.11 -6.84
CA GLN A 97 4.69 0.29 -7.16
C GLN A 97 5.43 -1.04 -7.15
N LEU A 98 5.08 -1.91 -6.21
CA LEU A 98 5.60 -3.27 -6.19
C LEU A 98 5.15 -4.06 -7.43
N PHE A 99 3.88 -3.95 -7.82
CA PHE A 99 3.34 -4.58 -9.03
C PHE A 99 4.10 -4.18 -10.31
N SER A 100 4.31 -2.89 -10.53
CA SER A 100 5.04 -2.42 -11.73
C SER A 100 6.49 -2.90 -11.73
N MET A 101 7.16 -2.90 -10.57
CA MET A 101 8.49 -3.47 -10.48
C MET A 101 8.49 -4.95 -10.83
N MET A 102 7.52 -5.73 -10.34
CA MET A 102 7.38 -7.16 -10.68
C MET A 102 7.09 -7.36 -12.17
N MET A 103 6.27 -6.51 -12.81
CA MET A 103 6.04 -6.57 -14.26
C MET A 103 7.31 -6.30 -15.07
N ILE A 104 8.14 -5.35 -14.63
CA ILE A 104 9.46 -5.09 -15.24
C ILE A 104 10.37 -6.31 -15.05
N MET A 105 10.40 -6.88 -13.85
CA MET A 105 11.18 -8.07 -13.55
C MET A 105 10.77 -9.26 -14.43
N GLU A 106 9.47 -9.52 -14.58
CA GLU A 106 8.95 -10.58 -15.46
C GLU A 106 9.33 -10.34 -16.93
N LYS A 107 9.24 -9.10 -17.42
CA LYS A 107 9.61 -8.75 -18.81
C LYS A 107 11.11 -8.87 -19.06
N GLU A 108 11.93 -8.49 -18.09
CA GLU A 108 13.39 -8.51 -18.18
C GLU A 108 14.00 -9.84 -17.67
N ASP A 109 13.17 -10.84 -17.36
CA ASP A 109 13.54 -12.16 -16.82
C ASP A 109 14.39 -12.09 -15.53
N ILE A 110 14.14 -11.09 -14.69
CA ILE A 110 14.85 -10.85 -13.43
C ILE A 110 14.12 -11.58 -12.29
N HIS A 111 14.87 -12.40 -11.56
CA HIS A 111 14.39 -13.14 -10.39
C HIS A 111 15.35 -12.91 -9.23
N LEU A 112 14.81 -12.78 -8.01
CA LEU A 112 15.56 -12.69 -6.76
C LEU A 112 15.15 -13.83 -5.82
N ASP A 113 16.00 -14.15 -4.86
CA ASP A 113 15.77 -15.21 -3.86
C ASP A 113 15.73 -14.63 -2.43
N LEU A 114 15.09 -13.48 -2.25
CA LEU A 114 15.07 -12.76 -0.98
C LEU A 114 14.41 -13.57 0.15
N GLY A 115 13.62 -14.59 -0.19
CA GLY A 115 13.08 -15.55 0.78
C GLY A 115 14.14 -16.30 1.58
N GLU A 116 15.30 -16.60 0.98
CA GLU A 116 16.40 -17.34 1.63
C GLU A 116 16.99 -16.57 2.82
N SER A 117 16.92 -15.24 2.77
CA SER A 117 17.33 -14.36 3.88
C SER A 117 16.20 -14.04 4.87
N ASN A 118 15.05 -14.73 4.79
CA ASN A 118 13.84 -14.44 5.56
C ASN A 118 13.33 -13.00 5.37
N SER A 119 13.44 -12.48 4.15
CA SER A 119 12.90 -11.17 3.81
C SER A 119 11.37 -11.16 3.83
N VAL A 120 10.80 -9.99 4.09
CA VAL A 120 9.35 -9.79 4.21
C VAL A 120 8.90 -8.59 3.41
N VAL A 121 7.68 -8.66 2.87
CA VAL A 121 7.06 -7.58 2.11
C VAL A 121 5.81 -7.10 2.83
N PHE A 122 5.73 -5.79 3.06
CA PHE A 122 4.54 -5.09 3.53
C PHE A 122 3.99 -4.20 2.41
N THR A 123 2.71 -4.38 2.07
CA THR A 123 1.98 -3.45 1.20
C THR A 123 0.86 -2.74 1.93
N GLY A 124 0.43 -1.57 1.44
CA GLY A 124 -0.74 -0.88 1.96
C GLY A 124 -1.17 0.32 1.12
N GLY A 125 -2.42 0.76 1.31
CA GLY A 125 -2.92 2.05 0.80
C GLY A 125 -3.08 2.19 -0.72
N GLY A 126 -3.06 1.09 -1.50
CA GLY A 126 -3.02 1.17 -2.97
C GLY A 126 -4.16 0.50 -3.74
N TRP A 127 -4.71 -0.65 -3.32
CA TRP A 127 -5.64 -1.42 -4.15
C TRP A 127 -6.98 -0.73 -4.44
N LYS A 128 -7.48 0.10 -3.53
CA LYS A 128 -8.80 0.76 -3.63
C LYS A 128 -8.90 1.78 -4.77
N ILE A 129 -7.77 2.26 -5.27
CA ILE A 129 -7.71 3.24 -6.38
C ILE A 129 -7.73 2.50 -7.74
N PHE A 130 -7.69 1.17 -7.72
CA PHE A 130 -7.54 0.27 -8.86
C PHE A 130 -8.57 -0.87 -8.83
N GLU A 131 -9.84 -0.61 -8.46
CA GLU A 131 -10.86 -1.67 -8.40
C GLU A 131 -10.99 -2.43 -9.72
N ASP A 132 -11.03 -1.72 -10.83
CA ASP A 132 -11.08 -2.25 -12.21
C ASP A 132 -9.80 -2.99 -12.64
N LYS A 133 -8.73 -2.93 -11.85
CA LYS A 133 -7.45 -3.63 -12.08
C LYS A 133 -6.94 -4.34 -10.83
N LYS A 134 -7.82 -4.62 -9.86
CA LYS A 134 -7.45 -5.23 -8.59
C LYS A 134 -7.04 -6.66 -8.88
N VAL A 135 -5.74 -6.90 -8.82
CA VAL A 135 -5.19 -8.24 -8.97
C VAL A 135 -5.66 -9.04 -7.75
N PRO A 136 -6.24 -10.24 -7.95
CA PRO A 136 -6.58 -11.12 -6.84
C PRO A 136 -5.36 -11.32 -5.94
N LEU A 137 -5.60 -11.40 -4.62
CA LEU A 137 -4.53 -11.59 -3.64
C LEU A 137 -3.60 -12.74 -4.01
N ASP A 138 -4.17 -13.84 -4.50
CA ASP A 138 -3.43 -15.04 -4.86
C ASP A 138 -2.49 -14.81 -6.03
N GLU A 139 -2.94 -14.08 -7.05
CA GLU A 139 -2.10 -13.73 -8.19
C GLU A 139 -0.99 -12.75 -7.75
N PHE A 140 -1.32 -11.73 -6.96
CA PHE A 140 -0.32 -10.77 -6.51
C PHE A 140 0.75 -11.42 -5.63
N ALA A 141 0.33 -12.22 -4.64
CA ALA A 141 1.26 -12.94 -3.78
C ALA A 141 2.07 -13.98 -4.57
N GLY A 142 1.48 -14.64 -5.57
CA GLY A 142 2.19 -15.54 -6.47
C GLY A 142 3.26 -14.83 -7.29
N ARG A 143 3.00 -13.59 -7.74
CA ARG A 143 4.02 -12.76 -8.42
C ARG A 143 5.13 -12.33 -7.47
N VAL A 144 4.81 -11.99 -6.22
CA VAL A 144 5.82 -11.69 -5.18
C VAL A 144 6.74 -12.89 -4.98
N GLU A 145 6.18 -14.09 -4.87
CA GLU A 145 6.94 -15.32 -4.70
C GLU A 145 7.77 -15.65 -5.94
N LYS A 146 7.18 -15.57 -7.14
CA LYS A 146 7.88 -15.82 -8.40
C LYS A 146 9.04 -14.87 -8.63
N THR A 147 8.85 -13.57 -8.41
CA THR A 147 9.85 -12.55 -8.80
C THR A 147 10.84 -12.23 -7.71
N LEU A 148 10.39 -12.12 -6.45
CA LEU A 148 11.24 -11.74 -5.32
C LEU A 148 11.71 -12.95 -4.50
N GLY A 149 11.19 -14.15 -4.77
CA GLY A 149 11.49 -15.36 -3.98
C GLY A 149 10.90 -15.31 -2.57
N ILE A 150 10.08 -14.31 -2.25
CA ILE A 150 9.51 -14.14 -0.91
C ILE A 150 8.23 -14.97 -0.82
N PRO A 151 8.16 -15.98 0.06
CA PRO A 151 7.01 -16.86 0.12
C PRO A 151 5.78 -16.08 0.55
N ARG A 152 4.60 -16.52 0.09
CA ARG A 152 3.30 -15.92 0.50
C ARG A 152 3.17 -15.70 2.01
N SER A 153 3.76 -16.58 2.82
CA SER A 153 3.70 -16.48 4.28
C SER A 153 4.43 -15.26 4.88
N SER A 154 5.35 -14.66 4.11
CA SER A 154 6.13 -13.47 4.42
C SER A 154 5.63 -12.21 3.68
N TYR A 155 4.51 -12.32 2.98
CA TYR A 155 3.79 -11.20 2.39
C TYR A 155 2.65 -10.75 3.31
N VAL A 156 2.62 -9.46 3.65
CA VAL A 156 1.63 -8.86 4.53
C VAL A 156 1.05 -7.61 3.87
N ASP A 157 -0.27 -7.52 3.78
CA ASP A 157 -0.95 -6.32 3.29
C ASP A 157 -1.74 -5.66 4.42
N VAL A 158 -1.56 -4.35 4.57
CA VAL A 158 -2.18 -3.55 5.63
C VAL A 158 -3.25 -2.63 5.07
N TYR A 159 -4.38 -2.59 5.78
CA TYR A 159 -5.45 -1.64 5.53
C TYR A 159 -5.42 -0.55 6.60
N GLY A 160 -5.53 0.70 6.18
CA GLY A 160 -5.55 1.83 7.08
C GLY A 160 -5.79 3.14 6.38
N MET A 161 -5.80 4.21 7.18
CA MET A 161 -5.94 5.60 6.75
C MET A 161 -5.31 6.52 7.80
N SER A 162 -5.06 7.77 7.43
CA SER A 162 -4.49 8.78 8.34
C SER A 162 -5.33 9.01 9.60
N GLU A 163 -6.63 8.78 9.48
CA GLU A 163 -7.65 9.00 10.50
C GLU A 163 -7.87 7.76 11.40
N MET A 164 -7.09 6.69 11.22
CA MET A 164 -7.20 5.46 12.00
C MET A 164 -5.87 5.14 12.68
N ASN A 165 -5.80 5.29 14.00
CA ASN A 165 -4.60 5.03 14.81
C ASN A 165 -4.43 3.53 15.10
N GLY A 166 -4.57 2.69 14.08
CA GLY A 166 -4.40 1.25 14.15
C GLY A 166 -4.54 0.63 12.78
N LEU A 167 -3.46 0.09 12.22
CA LEU A 167 -3.50 -0.55 10.91
C LEU A 167 -4.14 -1.94 11.02
N ALA A 168 -5.06 -2.27 10.12
CA ALA A 168 -5.59 -3.63 10.05
C ALA A 168 -4.60 -4.52 9.27
N VAL A 169 -4.06 -5.55 9.90
CA VAL A 169 -2.96 -6.37 9.33
C VAL A 169 -3.52 -7.67 8.75
N SER A 170 -3.12 -8.03 7.53
CA SER A 170 -3.60 -9.28 6.93
C SER A 170 -3.04 -10.54 7.58
N CYS A 171 -3.85 -11.58 7.68
CA CYS A 171 -3.34 -12.95 7.76
C CYS A 171 -2.92 -13.47 6.37
N LYS A 172 -2.37 -14.70 6.31
CA LYS A 172 -1.93 -15.35 5.05
C LYS A 172 -3.05 -15.53 4.00
N ALA A 173 -4.31 -15.54 4.45
CA ALA A 173 -5.49 -15.59 3.59
C ALA A 173 -6.08 -14.20 3.26
N GLY A 174 -5.40 -13.11 3.64
CA GLY A 174 -5.79 -11.75 3.27
C GLY A 174 -6.76 -11.04 4.22
N TYR A 175 -7.38 -11.75 5.16
CA TYR A 175 -8.30 -11.17 6.14
C TYR A 175 -7.58 -10.15 7.02
N LYS A 176 -8.14 -8.95 7.17
CA LYS A 176 -7.48 -7.83 7.88
C LYS A 176 -7.92 -7.78 9.33
N HIS A 177 -7.02 -8.07 10.24
CA HIS A 177 -7.27 -8.05 11.68
C HIS A 177 -7.12 -6.63 12.22
N LEU A 178 -8.18 -6.12 12.84
CA LEU A 178 -8.16 -4.82 13.48
C LEU A 178 -7.53 -4.92 14.87
N HIS A 179 -6.95 -3.80 15.32
CA HIS A 179 -6.44 -3.68 16.66
C HIS A 179 -7.59 -3.60 17.68
N PRO A 180 -7.43 -4.09 18.93
CA PRO A 180 -8.51 -4.18 19.91
C PRO A 180 -9.17 -2.85 20.30
N TRP A 181 -8.47 -1.73 20.15
CA TRP A 181 -9.01 -0.40 20.47
C TRP A 181 -9.81 0.23 19.33
N ILE A 182 -9.66 -0.25 18.09
CA ILE A 182 -10.51 0.21 17.00
C ILE A 182 -11.86 -0.50 17.15
N HIS A 183 -12.92 0.28 17.35
CA HIS A 183 -14.28 -0.23 17.43
C HIS A 183 -14.98 -0.05 16.08
N PRO A 184 -15.03 -1.08 15.22
CA PRO A 184 -15.58 -0.97 13.88
C PRO A 184 -17.10 -1.12 13.87
N MET A 185 -17.72 -0.49 12.88
CA MET A 185 -19.13 -0.60 12.53
C MET A 185 -19.26 -0.73 11.01
N VAL A 186 -20.32 -1.39 10.58
CA VAL A 186 -20.70 -1.47 9.17
C VAL A 186 -22.08 -0.84 9.05
N LEU A 187 -22.19 0.22 8.25
CA LEU A 187 -23.39 1.03 8.16
C LEU A 187 -24.11 0.79 6.82
N ASP A 188 -25.44 0.89 6.85
CA ASP A 188 -26.27 1.01 5.66
C ASP A 188 -26.30 2.45 5.12
N ASP A 189 -27.12 2.70 4.10
CA ASP A 189 -27.25 4.01 3.47
C ASP A 189 -27.98 5.05 4.36
N ASN A 190 -28.69 4.60 5.40
CA ASN A 190 -29.35 5.44 6.41
C ASN A 190 -28.55 5.55 7.71
N GLU A 191 -27.26 5.17 7.68
CA GLU A 191 -26.34 5.17 8.82
C GLU A 191 -26.72 4.18 9.96
N GLY A 192 -27.60 3.22 9.67
CA GLY A 192 -27.95 2.12 10.57
C GLY A 192 -26.86 1.05 10.63
N ASN A 193 -26.57 0.52 11.82
CA ASN A 193 -25.55 -0.51 11.99
C ASN A 193 -26.06 -1.88 11.52
N LEU A 194 -25.43 -2.42 10.48
CA LEU A 194 -25.73 -3.72 9.87
C LEU A 194 -25.15 -4.92 10.63
N GLY A 195 -24.26 -4.71 11.60
CA GLY A 195 -23.61 -5.76 12.36
C GLY A 195 -22.57 -6.54 11.55
N PHE A 196 -22.51 -7.86 11.76
CA PHE A 196 -21.48 -8.74 11.18
C PHE A 196 -22.02 -9.54 9.99
N GLY A 197 -21.15 -9.91 9.06
CA GLY A 197 -21.48 -10.81 7.95
C GLY A 197 -22.12 -10.13 6.73
N THR A 198 -22.47 -8.84 6.85
CA THR A 198 -23.06 -8.05 5.77
C THR A 198 -22.06 -7.01 5.27
N PHE A 199 -22.05 -6.79 3.95
CA PHE A 199 -21.28 -5.69 3.38
C PHE A 199 -22.00 -4.36 3.58
N GLY A 200 -21.24 -3.33 3.93
CA GLY A 200 -21.75 -1.96 4.03
C GLY A 200 -20.61 -0.96 4.19
N ARG A 201 -20.95 0.28 4.51
CA ARG A 201 -19.98 1.35 4.70
C ARG A 201 -19.19 1.13 5.98
N PHE A 202 -17.87 1.13 5.89
CA PHE A 202 -17.02 1.03 7.06
C PHE A 202 -17.04 2.34 7.86
N ALA A 203 -17.32 2.22 9.15
CA ALA A 203 -17.12 3.28 10.12
C ALA A 203 -16.36 2.72 11.33
N PHE A 204 -15.75 3.57 12.13
CA PHE A 204 -15.10 3.14 13.37
C PHE A 204 -15.06 4.24 14.41
N LEU A 205 -14.96 3.82 15.67
CA LEU A 205 -14.57 4.65 16.80
C LEU A 205 -13.11 4.35 17.14
N ASP A 206 -12.32 5.39 17.32
CA ASP A 206 -10.91 5.34 17.69
C ASP A 206 -10.69 6.13 18.99
N PRO A 207 -10.65 5.45 20.15
CA PRO A 207 -10.54 6.11 21.45
C PRO A 207 -9.16 6.71 21.70
N VAL A 208 -8.15 6.40 20.87
CA VAL A 208 -6.79 6.97 21.01
C VAL A 208 -6.57 8.17 20.08
N ALA A 209 -7.59 8.58 19.31
CA ALA A 209 -7.57 9.81 18.54
C ALA A 209 -7.75 11.03 19.45
N HIS A 210 -6.64 11.68 19.84
CA HIS A 210 -6.65 12.87 20.70
C HIS A 210 -6.63 14.20 19.94
N SER A 211 -6.35 14.18 18.63
CA SER A 211 -6.21 15.38 17.80
C SER A 211 -7.45 15.73 16.97
N TYR A 212 -8.44 14.83 16.91
CA TYR A 212 -9.72 14.99 16.23
C TYR A 212 -10.74 14.03 16.86
N PRO A 213 -12.05 14.25 16.64
CA PRO A 213 -13.05 13.32 17.11
C PRO A 213 -12.91 11.95 16.43
N GLY A 214 -12.62 10.91 17.21
CA GLY A 214 -12.30 9.56 16.71
C GLY A 214 -13.47 8.77 16.12
N TYR A 215 -14.59 9.38 15.77
CA TYR A 215 -15.70 8.71 15.08
C TYR A 215 -15.63 9.01 13.58
N ILE A 216 -15.19 8.02 12.80
CA ILE A 216 -14.93 8.21 11.37
C ILE A 216 -15.86 7.33 10.56
N MET A 217 -16.64 7.95 9.68
CA MET A 217 -17.31 7.25 8.58
C MET A 217 -16.43 7.32 7.35
N THR A 218 -16.09 6.17 6.79
CA THR A 218 -15.20 6.09 5.65
C THR A 218 -15.99 6.07 4.34
N GLY A 219 -15.27 6.24 3.23
CA GLY A 219 -15.80 5.97 1.90
C GLY A 219 -15.58 4.53 1.44
N ASP A 220 -15.28 3.61 2.35
CA ASP A 220 -14.92 2.23 2.03
C ASP A 220 -16.09 1.28 2.32
N ARG A 221 -16.24 0.26 1.47
CA ARG A 221 -17.20 -0.84 1.63
C ARG A 221 -16.44 -2.06 2.14
N VAL A 222 -16.92 -2.63 3.23
CA VAL A 222 -16.29 -3.80 3.89
C VAL A 222 -17.34 -4.77 4.39
N LYS A 223 -16.93 -6.00 4.67
CA LYS A 223 -17.67 -6.93 5.53
C LYS A 223 -16.87 -7.19 6.80
N LEU A 224 -17.51 -7.00 7.95
CA LEU A 224 -16.94 -7.20 9.28
C LEU A 224 -17.33 -8.57 9.85
N LEU A 225 -16.38 -9.26 10.47
CA LEU A 225 -16.59 -10.54 11.16
C LEU A 225 -16.04 -10.48 12.61
N LYS A 226 -16.52 -11.38 13.48
CA LYS A 226 -16.07 -11.51 14.88
C LYS A 226 -14.88 -12.46 15.09
N ARG A 227 -14.62 -13.31 14.10
CA ARG A 227 -13.56 -14.32 14.09
C ARG A 227 -13.12 -14.55 12.66
N CYS A 228 -11.82 -14.69 12.44
CA CYS A 228 -11.32 -15.05 11.12
C CYS A 228 -11.63 -16.53 10.82
N PRO A 229 -12.22 -16.85 9.65
CA PRO A 229 -12.56 -18.24 9.31
C PRO A 229 -11.35 -19.09 8.95
N VAL A 230 -10.16 -18.49 8.76
CA VAL A 230 -8.95 -19.21 8.33
C VAL A 230 -7.91 -19.35 9.43
N CYS A 231 -7.54 -18.25 10.10
CA CYS A 231 -6.53 -18.28 11.16
C CYS A 231 -7.13 -18.43 12.56
N GLU A 232 -8.46 -18.49 12.66
CA GLU A 232 -9.25 -18.67 13.87
C GLU A 232 -9.11 -17.62 14.97
N LYS A 233 -8.23 -16.63 14.80
CA LYS A 233 -8.06 -15.52 15.74
C LYS A 233 -9.39 -14.80 15.98
N THR A 234 -9.68 -14.55 17.24
CA THR A 234 -10.85 -13.82 17.72
C THR A 234 -10.62 -12.32 17.66
N GLY A 235 -11.71 -11.55 17.56
CA GLY A 235 -11.67 -10.10 17.46
C GLY A 235 -12.14 -9.62 16.09
N PHE A 236 -12.20 -8.30 15.93
CA PHE A 236 -12.71 -7.69 14.71
C PHE A 236 -11.80 -7.96 13.52
N VAL A 237 -12.38 -8.47 12.44
CA VAL A 237 -11.66 -8.78 11.20
C VAL A 237 -12.48 -8.35 9.99
N LEU A 238 -11.82 -7.75 9.01
CA LEU A 238 -12.42 -7.41 7.72
C LEU A 238 -12.14 -8.52 6.71
N GLU A 239 -13.12 -8.81 5.86
CA GLU A 239 -12.88 -9.65 4.68
C GLU A 239 -11.83 -9.02 3.75
N PRO A 240 -11.09 -9.82 2.96
CA PRO A 240 -10.09 -9.30 2.03
C PRO A 240 -10.67 -8.35 0.98
N ASP A 241 -11.93 -8.53 0.61
CA ASP A 241 -12.59 -7.72 -0.42
C ASP A 241 -13.08 -6.37 0.12
N ILE A 242 -12.11 -5.47 0.28
CA ILE A 242 -12.33 -4.08 0.63
C ILE A 242 -12.36 -3.25 -0.67
N SER A 243 -13.41 -2.46 -0.83
CA SER A 243 -13.61 -1.55 -1.97
C SER A 243 -14.06 -0.16 -1.49
N ARG A 244 -14.34 0.76 -2.40
CA ARG A 244 -14.97 2.06 -2.19
C ARG A 244 -16.48 1.91 -2.29
N MET A 245 -17.19 2.75 -1.55
CA MET A 245 -18.61 2.97 -1.76
C MET A 245 -18.82 3.64 -3.14
N ALA A 246 -19.89 3.27 -3.85
CA ALA A 246 -20.24 3.91 -5.10
C ALA A 246 -20.39 5.43 -4.92
N GLY A 247 -19.79 6.22 -5.82
CA GLY A 247 -19.81 7.68 -5.76
C GLY A 247 -18.86 8.31 -4.73
N ALA A 248 -18.12 7.52 -3.94
CA ALA A 248 -17.12 8.07 -3.03
C ALA A 248 -15.87 8.52 -3.80
N GLU A 249 -15.42 9.76 -3.59
CA GLU A 249 -14.21 10.28 -4.25
C GLU A 249 -12.99 9.39 -4.02
N ALA A 250 -12.20 9.11 -5.05
CA ALA A 250 -10.91 8.48 -4.90
C ALA A 250 -9.94 9.45 -4.19
N LYS A 251 -9.65 9.20 -2.91
CA LYS A 251 -8.68 9.98 -2.13
C LYS A 251 -7.38 9.17 -1.99
N GLY A 252 -6.25 9.78 -2.34
CA GLY A 252 -4.91 9.19 -2.15
C GLY A 252 -3.88 9.61 -3.20
N CYS A 253 -2.60 9.61 -2.83
CA CYS A 253 -1.48 10.06 -3.67
C CYS A 253 -1.05 9.08 -4.76
N ALA A 254 -1.72 7.92 -4.88
CA ALA A 254 -1.34 6.84 -5.80
C ALA A 254 -1.86 7.01 -7.24
N ASN A 255 -2.76 7.96 -7.49
CA ASN A 255 -3.48 8.05 -8.76
C ASN A 255 -2.58 8.38 -9.97
N LEU A 256 -1.49 9.11 -9.78
CA LEU A 256 -0.53 9.38 -10.85
C LEU A 256 0.19 8.09 -11.29
N MET A 257 0.56 7.22 -10.35
CA MET A 257 1.13 5.91 -10.68
C MET A 257 0.12 5.05 -11.43
N ARG A 258 -1.18 5.15 -11.08
CA ARG A 258 -2.25 4.48 -11.84
C ARG A 258 -2.20 4.84 -13.32
N GLY A 259 -2.16 6.13 -13.65
CA GLY A 259 -2.11 6.59 -15.03
C GLY A 259 -0.90 6.05 -15.79
N MET A 260 0.26 6.00 -15.13
CA MET A 260 1.51 5.50 -15.73
C MET A 260 1.48 3.99 -15.95
N MET A 261 1.00 3.21 -14.98
CA MET A 261 0.87 1.76 -15.10
C MET A 261 -0.17 1.36 -16.13
N ALA A 262 -1.29 2.07 -16.19
CA ALA A 262 -2.29 1.80 -17.23
C ALA A 262 -1.75 2.11 -18.63
N GLU A 263 -0.79 3.03 -18.76
CA GLU A 263 -0.09 3.30 -20.02
C GLU A 263 0.94 2.20 -20.34
N GLU A 264 1.72 1.76 -19.36
CA GLU A 264 2.69 0.66 -19.54
C GLU A 264 2.03 -0.70 -19.80
N LEU A 265 0.98 -1.07 -19.04
CA LEU A 265 0.21 -2.30 -19.30
C LEU A 265 -0.39 -2.31 -20.71
N ARG A 266 -0.89 -1.17 -21.19
CA ARG A 266 -1.39 -1.06 -22.57
C ARG A 266 -0.32 -1.25 -23.63
N LYS A 267 0.95 -0.92 -23.33
CA LYS A 267 2.07 -1.21 -24.23
C LYS A 267 2.44 -2.70 -24.19
N ILE A 268 2.33 -3.33 -23.03
CA ILE A 268 2.63 -4.77 -22.85
C ILE A 268 1.53 -5.64 -23.48
N GLU A 269 0.27 -5.24 -23.41
CA GLU A 269 -0.88 -5.94 -24.02
C GLU A 269 -1.07 -5.63 -25.51
N GLY A 270 -0.37 -4.62 -26.03
CA GLY A 270 -0.47 -4.13 -27.41
C GLY A 270 0.68 -4.53 -28.32
N ASP A 271 1.65 -5.29 -27.81
CA ASP A 271 2.71 -6.02 -28.54
C ASP A 271 2.36 -7.52 -28.56
#